data_AF-A0A836ETV5-F1
#
_entry.id   AF-A0A836ETV5-F1
#
_cell.length_a   1.000
_cell.length_b   1.000
_cell.length_c   1.000
_cell.angle_alpha   90.00
_cell.angle_beta   90.00
_cell.angle_gamma   90.00
#
_symmetry.space_group_name_H-M   'P 1'
#
loop_
_entity.id
_entity.type
_entity.pdbx_description
1 polymer ?
#
loop_
_entity_poly.entity_id
_entity_poly.type
_entity_poly.pdbx_seq_one_letter_code
_entity_poly.pdbx_strand_id
1 'polypeptide(L)'
;MTTVRYWFNEFKHGRSSVFDEERPGRLADVVTEEIVEKVHDIILADHRTKVHEVAEAVDVSYGTVFNIFHDNLRMKKLSARWVSRLLTMHRLTPPQSPN
;
A
#
# COMPACT_ATOMS: atom_id res chain seq x y z
N MET A 1 42.69 4.84 -0.34
CA MET A 1 42.50 3.38 -0.23
C MET A 1 42.02 3.03 1.18
N THR A 2 40.74 3.22 1.49
CA THR A 2 40.20 3.02 2.85
C THR A 2 39.29 1.81 2.96
N THR A 3 38.53 1.51 1.89
CA THR A 3 37.61 0.36 1.82
C THR A 3 38.31 -0.99 1.85
N VAL A 4 39.43 -1.16 1.14
CA VAL A 4 40.20 -2.42 1.13
C VAL A 4 40.74 -2.76 2.52
N ARG A 5 41.26 -1.76 3.25
CA ARG A 5 41.78 -1.94 4.61
C ARG A 5 40.67 -2.21 5.63
N TYR A 6 39.51 -1.58 5.45
CA TYR A 6 38.32 -1.84 6.27
C TYR A 6 37.85 -3.29 6.15
N TRP A 7 37.66 -3.79 4.92
CA TRP A 7 37.24 -5.17 4.68
C TRP A 7 38.28 -6.19 5.15
N PHE A 8 39.57 -5.93 4.93
CA PHE A 8 40.64 -6.78 5.46
C PHE A 8 40.56 -6.92 6.99
N ASN A 9 40.24 -5.83 7.70
CA ASN A 9 40.07 -5.87 9.14
C ASN A 9 38.80 -6.64 9.54
N GLU A 10 37.66 -6.42 8.87
CA GLU A 10 36.42 -7.14 9.16
C GLU A 10 36.56 -8.67 9.00
N PHE A 11 37.19 -9.11 7.90
CA PHE A 11 37.47 -10.54 7.72
C PHE A 11 38.40 -11.10 8.80
N LYS A 12 39.36 -10.31 9.29
CA LYS A 12 40.21 -10.68 10.43
C LYS A 12 39.43 -10.77 11.74
N HIS A 13 38.38 -9.97 11.91
CA HIS A 13 37.49 -10.00 13.08
C HIS A 13 36.41 -11.10 13.00
N GLY A 14 36.44 -11.93 11.96
CA GLY A 14 35.64 -13.14 11.87
C GLY A 14 34.34 -13.00 11.06
N ARG A 15 34.10 -11.86 10.40
CA ARG A 15 32.99 -11.73 9.44
C ARG A 15 33.28 -12.58 8.21
N SER A 16 32.38 -13.49 7.90
CA SER A 16 32.44 -14.39 6.74
C SER A 16 31.50 -13.97 5.61
N SER A 17 30.55 -13.07 5.88
CA SER A 17 29.61 -12.56 4.90
C SER A 17 30.17 -11.35 4.16
N VAL A 18 30.01 -11.35 2.83
CA VAL A 18 30.31 -10.22 1.95
C VAL A 18 29.09 -9.29 1.81
N PHE A 19 27.90 -9.80 2.14
CA PHE A 19 26.67 -9.02 2.04
C PHE A 19 26.64 -7.95 3.13
N ASP A 20 26.06 -6.80 2.80
CA ASP A 20 25.79 -5.75 3.77
C ASP A 20 24.94 -6.32 4.91
N GLU A 21 25.37 -6.06 6.15
CA GLU A 21 24.55 -6.34 7.33
C GLU A 21 23.24 -5.56 7.23
N GLU A 22 22.22 -6.01 7.96
CA GLU A 22 20.94 -5.31 8.04
C GLU A 22 21.18 -3.86 8.47
N ARG A 23 21.14 -2.94 7.49
CA ARG A 23 21.29 -1.52 7.75
C ARG A 23 19.96 -1.06 8.32
N PRO A 24 19.93 -0.46 9.52
CA PRO A 24 18.73 0.22 9.97
C PRO A 24 18.42 1.33 8.96
N GLY A 25 17.43 1.07 8.10
CA GLY A 25 16.88 2.08 7.21
C GLY A 25 16.09 3.12 8.02
N ARG A 26 15.79 4.26 7.41
CA ARG A 26 14.90 5.27 8.02
C ARG A 26 13.45 4.82 7.88
N LEU A 27 12.96 4.02 8.82
CA LEU A 27 11.53 3.73 9.04
C LEU A 27 11.40 3.21 10.49
N ALA A 28 11.03 4.08 11.43
CA ALA A 28 10.60 3.63 12.77
C ALA A 28 9.88 4.71 13.60
N ASP A 29 10.22 6.00 13.49
CA ASP A 29 9.70 6.97 14.47
C ASP A 29 8.35 7.61 14.14
N VAL A 30 7.95 7.64 12.87
CA VAL A 30 6.71 8.34 12.45
C VAL A 30 5.54 7.38 12.22
N VAL A 31 5.78 6.08 12.01
CA VAL A 31 4.70 5.11 11.77
C VAL A 31 4.41 4.40 13.08
N THR A 32 3.60 5.04 13.93
CA THR A 32 3.04 4.39 15.11
C THR A 32 1.91 3.45 14.71
N GLU A 33 1.61 2.46 15.55
CA GLU A 33 0.47 1.55 15.35
C GLU A 33 -0.85 2.34 15.18
N GLU A 34 -1.00 3.45 15.90
CA GLU A 34 -2.15 4.35 15.79
C GLU A 34 -2.31 4.94 14.38
N ILE A 35 -1.21 5.26 13.71
CA ILE A 35 -1.23 5.78 12.33
C ILE A 35 -1.60 4.67 11.35
N VAL A 36 -1.12 3.44 11.56
CA VAL A 36 -1.49 2.27 10.76
C VAL A 36 -2.98 1.97 10.89
N GLU A 37 -3.52 2.01 12.11
CA GLU A 37 -4.94 1.79 12.39
C GLU A 37 -5.82 2.87 11.75
N LYS A 38 -5.45 4.15 11.88
CA LYS A 38 -6.17 5.26 11.22
C LYS A 38 -6.19 5.10 9.69
N VAL A 39 -5.06 4.73 9.10
CA VAL A 39 -4.98 4.47 7.65
C VAL A 39 -5.90 3.31 7.26
N HIS A 40 -5.93 2.26 8.06
CA HIS A 40 -6.79 1.10 7.85
C HIS A 40 -8.29 1.46 7.90
N ASP A 41 -8.70 2.27 8.88
CA ASP A 41 -10.08 2.71 9.03
C ASP A 41 -10.56 3.58 7.85
N ILE A 42 -9.71 4.46 7.34
CA ILE A 42 -10.04 5.29 6.17
C ILE A 42 -10.32 4.41 4.93
N ILE A 43 -9.51 3.38 4.69
CA ILE A 43 -9.71 2.45 3.57
C ILE A 43 -10.98 1.62 3.76
N LEU A 44 -11.27 1.18 4.99
CA LEU A 44 -12.47 0.41 5.27
C LEU A 44 -13.74 1.22 5.04
N ALA A 45 -13.69 2.53 5.32
CA ALA A 45 -14.80 3.45 5.03
C ALA A 45 -14.98 3.66 3.52
N ASP A 46 -13.91 3.86 2.76
CA ASP A 46 -13.94 3.92 1.30
C ASP A 46 -12.73 3.23 0.64
N HIS A 47 -12.96 2.06 0.06
CA HIS A 47 -11.92 1.29 -0.63
C HIS A 47 -11.39 1.97 -1.91
N ARG A 48 -11.99 3.08 -2.36
CA ARG A 48 -11.61 3.83 -3.56
C ARG A 48 -10.75 5.05 -3.25
N THR A 49 -10.44 5.32 -1.98
CA THR A 49 -9.62 6.47 -1.56
C THR A 49 -8.22 6.41 -2.17
N LYS A 50 -7.69 7.57 -2.58
CA LYS A 50 -6.35 7.68 -3.14
C LYS A 50 -5.31 7.79 -2.02
N VAL A 51 -4.10 7.27 -2.27
CA VAL A 51 -2.96 7.38 -1.34
C VAL A 51 -2.68 8.83 -0.91
N HIS A 52 -2.87 9.79 -1.83
CA HIS A 52 -2.71 11.23 -1.53
C HIS A 52 -3.74 11.74 -0.52
N GLU A 53 -5.00 11.34 -0.66
CA GLU A 53 -6.08 11.76 0.23
C GLU A 53 -5.85 11.22 1.65
N VAL A 54 -5.34 9.98 1.75
CA VAL A 54 -4.96 9.37 3.04
C VAL A 54 -3.74 10.08 3.66
N ALA A 55 -2.75 10.44 2.84
CA ALA A 55 -1.57 11.18 3.29
C ALA A 55 -1.95 12.55 3.88
N GLU A 56 -2.86 13.27 3.24
CA GLU A 56 -3.39 14.54 3.77
C GLU A 56 -4.22 14.34 5.04
N ALA A 57 -5.02 13.28 5.11
CA ALA A 57 -5.87 13.00 6.28
C ALA A 57 -5.07 12.63 7.54
N VAL A 58 -3.93 11.95 7.37
CA VAL A 58 -3.10 11.45 8.48
C VAL A 58 -1.87 12.33 8.72
N ASP A 59 -1.68 13.38 7.91
CA ASP A 59 -0.52 14.29 7.92
C ASP A 59 0.83 13.56 7.81
N VAL A 60 0.88 12.60 6.88
CA VAL A 60 2.03 11.72 6.66
C VAL A 60 2.46 11.78 5.20
N SER A 61 3.74 11.61 4.93
CA SER A 61 4.24 11.64 3.56
C SER A 61 3.61 10.53 2.70
N TYR A 62 3.38 10.83 1.41
CA TYR A 62 2.85 9.86 0.45
C TYR A 62 3.62 8.53 0.45
N GLY A 63 4.97 8.59 0.48
CA GLY A 63 5.81 7.40 0.48
C GLY A 63 5.64 6.54 1.72
N THR A 64 5.42 7.18 2.87
CA THR A 64 5.14 6.47 4.12
C THR A 64 3.78 5.77 4.08
N VAL A 65 2.72 6.44 3.60
CA VAL A 65 1.40 5.80 3.44
C VAL A 65 1.47 4.65 2.43
N PHE A 66 2.22 4.82 1.34
CA PHE A 66 2.45 3.76 0.36
C PHE A 66 3.12 2.53 0.99
N ASN A 67 4.15 2.73 1.82
CA ASN A 67 4.80 1.64 2.55
C ASN A 67 3.84 1.00 3.57
N ILE A 68 3.00 1.77 4.27
CA ILE A 68 1.98 1.22 5.18
C ILE A 68 1.02 0.30 4.42
N PHE A 69 0.56 0.67 3.23
CA PHE A 69 -0.30 -0.20 2.43
C PHE A 69 0.39 -1.52 2.05
N HIS A 70 1.66 -1.47 1.65
CA HIS A 70 2.37 -2.62 1.09
C HIS A 70 3.04 -3.51 2.15
N ASP A 71 3.73 -2.91 3.11
CA ASP A 71 4.57 -3.62 4.08
C ASP A 71 3.79 -3.97 5.35
N ASN A 72 3.02 -3.02 5.91
CA ASN A 72 2.25 -3.22 7.14
C ASN A 72 0.92 -3.93 6.88
N LEU A 73 0.06 -3.36 6.03
CA LEU A 73 -1.29 -3.87 5.75
C LEU A 73 -1.32 -4.96 4.67
N ARG A 74 -0.23 -5.11 3.90
CA ARG A 74 -0.10 -6.09 2.80
C ARG A 74 -1.25 -6.03 1.79
N MET A 75 -1.81 -4.85 1.59
CA MET A 75 -2.91 -4.61 0.68
C MET A 75 -2.41 -4.44 -0.76
N LYS A 76 -3.29 -4.78 -1.70
CA LYS A 76 -3.04 -4.60 -3.14
C LYS A 76 -4.16 -3.78 -3.74
N LYS A 77 -3.80 -2.84 -4.61
CA LYS A 77 -4.78 -2.08 -5.38
C LYS A 77 -5.51 -3.01 -6.35
N LEU A 78 -6.83 -3.10 -6.21
CA LEU A 78 -7.70 -3.82 -7.12
C LEU A 78 -8.47 -2.83 -8.00
N SER A 79 -8.66 -3.17 -9.27
CA SER A 79 -9.53 -2.41 -10.16
C SER A 79 -10.97 -2.92 -10.07
N ALA A 80 -11.93 -1.98 -10.07
CA ALA A 80 -13.33 -2.35 -10.15
C ALA A 80 -13.61 -3.01 -11.52
N ARG A 81 -14.44 -4.06 -11.53
CA ARG A 81 -14.89 -4.69 -12.78
C ARG A 81 -15.92 -3.79 -13.45
N TRP A 82 -15.82 -3.64 -14.77
CA TRP A 82 -16.85 -2.97 -15.56
C TRP A 82 -18.15 -3.78 -15.52
N VAL A 83 -19.25 -3.14 -15.11
CA VAL A 83 -20.59 -3.73 -15.09
C VAL A 83 -21.46 -3.03 -16.13
N SER A 84 -22.11 -3.80 -17.01
CA SER A 84 -23.03 -3.27 -18.02
C SER A 84 -24.29 -2.71 -17.35
N ARG A 85 -24.70 -1.49 -17.74
CA ARG A 85 -25.88 -0.78 -17.18
C ARG A 85 -27.23 -1.39 -17.58
N LEU A 86 -27.26 -2.41 -18.45
CA LEU A 86 -28.47 -3.01 -19.02
C LEU A 86 -29.17 -4.01 -18.07
N LEU A 87 -29.30 -3.70 -16.78
CA LEU A 87 -29.96 -4.57 -15.81
C LEU A 87 -31.49 -4.34 -15.74
N THR A 88 -32.06 -3.44 -16.53
CA THR A 88 -33.49 -3.04 -16.43
C THR A 88 -34.30 -3.19 -17.73
N MET A 89 -33.74 -3.77 -18.79
CA MET A 89 -34.43 -3.85 -20.10
C MET A 89 -35.28 -5.13 -20.25
N HIS A 90 -36.20 -5.39 -19.32
CA HIS A 90 -37.23 -6.43 -19.53
C HIS A 90 -38.57 -6.08 -18.86
N ARG A 91 -39.16 -4.94 -19.25
CA ARG A 91 -40.58 -4.60 -18.99
C ARG A 91 -41.19 -3.77 -20.13
N LEU A 92 -40.96 -4.18 -21.38
CA LEU A 92 -41.84 -3.77 -22.48
C LEU A 92 -42.76 -4.96 -22.80
N THR A 93 -43.79 -5.13 -21.97
CA THR A 93 -44.97 -5.91 -22.33
C THR A 93 -45.56 -5.32 -23.62
N PRO A 94 -45.82 -6.12 -24.68
CA PRO A 94 -46.46 -5.60 -25.88
C PRO A 94 -47.89 -5.17 -25.53
N PRO A 95 -48.40 -4.03 -26.04
CA PRO A 95 -49.80 -3.70 -25.88
C PRO A 95 -50.65 -4.79 -26.56
N GLN A 96 -51.47 -5.48 -25.76
CA GLN A 96 -52.54 -6.33 -26.26
C GLN A 96 -53.46 -5.47 -27.14
N SER A 97 -53.66 -5.88 -28.39
CA SER A 97 -54.72 -5.36 -29.24
C SER A 97 -56.07 -5.77 -28.66
N PRO A 98 -57.04 -4.86 -28.51
CA PRO A 98 -58.44 -5.25 -28.51
C PRO A 98 -59.16 -4.69 -29.74
N ASN A 99 -59.81 -5.62 -30.44
CA ASN A 99 -60.92 -5.55 -31.40
C ASN A 99 -61.53 -4.19 -31.73
#